data_AF-A0A354CPB0-F1
#
_entry.id   AF-A0A354CPB0-F1
#
_cell.length_a   1.000
_cell.length_b   1.000
_cell.length_c   1.000
_cell.angle_alpha   90.00
_cell.angle_beta   90.00
_cell.angle_gamma   90.00
#
_symmetry.space_group_name_H-M   'P 1'
#
loop_
_entity.id
_entity.type
_entity.pdbx_description
1 polymer ?
#
loop_
_entity_poly.entity_id
_entity_poly.type
_entity_poly.pdbx_seq_one_letter_code
_entity_poly.pdbx_strand_id
1 'polypeptide(L)'
;SFIAEGRLDAIDKRIGEGDFLFIQFGHNDEKKQDPSRYTESFGSYQENLLKFIDVARKHGAHPVLITPLYRRKFNEDGRTLVEGTHLDYPEAMIELGKRENVPVIDLCTSSKALIEQFGEKATRKWFMHVEPGIYPHFPDGKEDDTHLQYEGAYRFSQLIAEDMKKLGGVYADLFIDPDSDYEDPAMLID
;
A
#
# COMPACT_ATOMS: atom_id res chain seq x y z
N SER A 1 15.08 8.95 -0.16
CA SER A 1 13.66 8.81 0.21
C SER A 1 12.80 9.41 -0.90
N PHE A 2 11.52 9.05 -0.99
CA PHE A 2 10.60 9.55 -2.04
C PHE A 2 10.57 11.09 -2.12
N ILE A 3 10.61 11.74 -0.94
CA ILE A 3 10.69 13.20 -0.82
C ILE A 3 12.04 13.72 -1.34
N ALA A 4 13.17 13.16 -0.88
CA ALA A 4 14.50 13.62 -1.30
C ALA A 4 14.78 13.40 -2.80
N GLU A 5 14.10 12.44 -3.43
CA GLU A 5 14.15 12.19 -4.88
C GLU A 5 13.29 13.18 -5.69
N GLY A 6 12.60 14.14 -5.05
CA GLY A 6 11.76 15.14 -5.71
C GLY A 6 10.46 14.59 -6.27
N ARG A 7 10.06 13.36 -5.91
CA ARG A 7 8.84 12.73 -6.43
C ARG A 7 7.57 13.39 -5.86
N LEU A 8 7.61 13.82 -4.60
CA LEU A 8 6.51 14.60 -4.01
C LEU A 8 6.35 15.96 -4.70
N ASP A 9 7.47 16.62 -5.03
CA ASP A 9 7.44 17.90 -5.77
C ASP A 9 6.85 17.73 -7.18
N ALA A 10 7.07 16.59 -7.82
CA ALA A 10 6.45 16.27 -9.10
C ALA A 10 4.92 16.09 -9.00
N ILE A 11 4.44 15.53 -7.89
CA ILE A 11 3.00 15.42 -7.58
C ILE A 11 2.42 16.80 -7.26
N ASP A 12 3.06 17.60 -6.41
CA ASP A 12 2.63 18.96 -6.03
C ASP A 12 2.45 19.89 -7.25
N LYS A 13 3.18 19.65 -8.35
CA LYS A 13 3.04 20.41 -9.59
C LYS A 13 1.87 19.99 -10.49
N ARG A 14 1.25 18.84 -10.22
CA ARG A 14 0.27 18.21 -11.12
C ARG A 14 -1.07 17.92 -10.48
N ILE A 15 -1.09 17.62 -9.20
CA ILE A 15 -2.31 17.27 -8.47
C ILE A 15 -3.21 18.50 -8.35
N GLY A 16 -4.51 18.30 -8.51
CA GLY A 16 -5.52 19.36 -8.51
C GLY A 16 -6.77 19.00 -7.68
N GLU A 17 -7.78 19.86 -7.78
CA GLU A 17 -9.02 19.71 -7.04
C GLU A 17 -9.77 18.44 -7.45
N GLY A 18 -10.21 17.64 -6.46
CA GLY A 18 -10.93 16.38 -6.69
C GLY A 18 -10.05 15.17 -6.99
N ASP A 19 -8.74 15.34 -7.21
CA ASP A 19 -7.81 14.22 -7.35
C ASP A 19 -7.68 13.41 -6.05
N PHE A 20 -7.18 12.18 -6.15
CA PHE A 20 -6.83 11.35 -5.00
C PHE A 20 -5.32 11.19 -4.88
N LEU A 21 -4.80 11.30 -3.66
CA LEU A 21 -3.42 10.96 -3.34
C LEU A 21 -3.38 9.77 -2.39
N PHE A 22 -3.13 8.57 -2.94
CA PHE A 22 -2.90 7.35 -2.16
C PHE A 22 -1.47 7.30 -1.65
N ILE A 23 -1.30 7.16 -0.33
CA ILE A 23 -0.03 7.24 0.37
C ILE A 23 0.23 5.93 1.11
N GLN A 24 1.20 5.15 0.65
CA GLN A 24 1.57 3.86 1.23
C GLN A 24 3.08 3.75 1.46
N PHE A 25 3.48 3.71 2.73
CA PHE A 25 4.88 3.56 3.18
C PHE A 25 4.95 2.66 4.43
N GLY A 26 6.16 2.38 4.95
CA GLY A 26 6.37 1.59 6.17
C GLY A 26 7.45 0.52 6.03
N HIS A 27 7.42 -0.28 4.96
CA HIS A 27 8.32 -1.44 4.77
C HIS A 27 9.83 -1.15 4.89
N ASN A 28 10.25 0.05 4.47
CA ASN A 28 11.65 0.47 4.49
C ASN A 28 11.96 1.44 5.63
N ASP A 29 10.94 2.15 6.11
CA ASP A 29 11.02 3.11 7.20
C ASP A 29 11.49 2.45 8.50
N GLU A 30 11.14 1.17 8.72
CA GLU A 30 11.54 0.39 9.90
C GLU A 30 13.02 -0.04 9.95
N LYS A 31 13.80 0.17 8.89
CA LYS A 31 15.16 -0.38 8.76
C LYS A 31 16.21 0.49 9.45
N LYS A 32 16.36 0.35 10.78
CA LYS A 32 17.38 1.05 11.60
C LYS A 32 18.81 0.98 11.04
N GLN A 33 19.15 -0.11 10.36
CA GLN A 33 20.45 -0.34 9.74
C GLN A 33 20.68 0.45 8.44
N ASP A 34 19.65 1.07 7.87
CA ASP A 34 19.75 1.97 6.72
C ASP A 34 19.24 3.37 7.11
N PRO A 35 20.11 4.22 7.68
CA PRO A 35 19.74 5.57 8.13
C PRO A 35 19.19 6.47 7.03
N SER A 36 19.42 6.15 5.75
CA SER A 36 18.89 6.94 4.62
C SER A 36 17.40 6.72 4.37
N ARG A 37 16.83 5.65 4.97
CA ARG A 37 15.42 5.27 4.86
C ARG A 37 14.72 5.23 6.22
N TYR A 38 15.46 4.98 7.30
CA TYR A 38 14.91 4.85 8.64
C TYR A 38 14.15 6.10 9.09
N THR A 39 13.05 5.88 9.81
CA THR A 39 12.32 6.93 10.53
C THR A 39 11.91 6.42 11.92
N GLU A 40 11.34 7.30 12.75
CA GLU A 40 10.69 6.91 14.00
C GLU A 40 9.18 6.87 13.74
N SER A 41 8.51 5.75 14.09
CA SER A 41 7.11 5.49 13.77
C SER A 41 6.19 6.63 14.25
N PHE A 42 6.27 7.00 15.52
CA PHE A 42 5.52 8.14 16.11
C PHE A 42 6.29 9.47 16.07
N GLY A 43 7.08 9.69 15.03
CA GLY A 43 7.88 10.90 14.85
C GLY A 43 8.09 11.20 13.38
N SER A 44 9.33 11.12 12.92
CA SER A 44 9.72 11.47 11.55
C SER A 44 8.95 10.70 10.46
N TYR A 45 8.42 9.51 10.75
CA TYR A 45 7.51 8.80 9.84
C TYR A 45 6.21 9.58 9.61
N GLN A 46 5.51 9.92 10.69
CA GLN A 46 4.27 10.71 10.64
C GLN A 46 4.51 12.11 10.08
N GLU A 47 5.61 12.76 10.45
CA GLU A 47 6.00 14.07 9.89
C GLU A 47 6.17 13.99 8.37
N ASN A 48 6.73 12.89 7.86
CA ASN A 48 6.85 12.68 6.43
C ASN A 48 5.49 12.42 5.77
N LEU A 49 4.65 11.57 6.36
CA LEU A 49 3.28 11.34 5.86
C LEU A 49 2.45 12.63 5.82
N LEU A 50 2.59 13.50 6.83
CA LEU A 50 1.89 14.78 6.90
C LEU A 50 2.24 15.68 5.71
N LYS A 51 3.50 15.69 5.24
CA LYS A 51 3.89 16.44 4.04
C LYS A 51 3.11 16.00 2.80
N PHE A 52 2.82 14.70 2.65
CA PHE A 52 1.99 14.22 1.53
C PHE A 52 0.53 14.65 1.69
N ILE A 53 -0.01 14.56 2.91
CA ILE A 53 -1.37 15.00 3.24
C ILE A 53 -1.54 16.50 2.92
N ASP A 54 -0.56 17.31 3.33
CA ASP A 54 -0.58 18.76 3.11
C ASP A 54 -0.52 19.12 1.62
N VAL A 55 0.26 18.39 0.82
CA VAL A 55 0.28 18.57 -0.65
C VAL A 55 -1.09 18.29 -1.25
N ALA A 56 -1.76 17.20 -0.88
CA ALA A 56 -3.10 16.92 -1.39
C ALA A 56 -4.10 18.03 -1.00
N ARG A 57 -4.12 18.40 0.28
CA ARG A 57 -5.05 19.42 0.80
C ARG A 57 -4.84 20.79 0.18
N LYS A 58 -3.57 21.20 -0.02
CA LYS A 58 -3.20 22.46 -0.65
C LYS A 58 -3.86 22.63 -2.03
N HIS A 59 -4.09 21.54 -2.74
CA HIS A 59 -4.69 21.53 -4.08
C HIS A 59 -6.17 21.12 -4.11
N GLY A 60 -6.82 20.92 -2.96
CA GLY A 60 -8.20 20.44 -2.91
C GLY A 60 -8.36 18.96 -3.30
N ALA A 61 -7.27 18.19 -3.28
CA ALA A 61 -7.28 16.75 -3.48
C ALA A 61 -7.60 15.98 -2.19
N HIS A 62 -7.98 14.72 -2.33
CA HIS A 62 -8.34 13.81 -1.25
C HIS A 62 -7.16 12.88 -0.89
N PRO A 63 -6.46 13.10 0.24
CA PRO A 63 -5.44 12.17 0.70
C PRO A 63 -6.09 10.89 1.25
N VAL A 64 -5.47 9.75 0.97
CA VAL A 64 -5.85 8.44 1.53
C VAL A 64 -4.58 7.74 2.02
N LEU A 65 -4.53 7.41 3.31
CA LEU A 65 -3.44 6.63 3.88
C LEU A 65 -3.72 5.14 3.71
N ILE A 66 -2.69 4.36 3.39
CA ILE A 66 -2.79 2.90 3.27
C ILE A 66 -1.64 2.27 4.08
N THR A 67 -1.97 1.45 5.09
CA THR A 67 -0.94 0.79 5.90
C THR A 67 -0.11 -0.18 5.05
N PRO A 68 1.14 -0.50 5.42
CA PRO A 68 1.95 -1.43 4.64
C PRO A 68 1.31 -2.82 4.61
N LEU A 69 1.28 -3.44 3.44
CA LEU A 69 0.85 -4.82 3.28
C LEU A 69 1.65 -5.78 4.19
N TYR A 70 1.00 -6.74 4.82
CA TYR A 70 1.64 -7.68 5.75
C TYR A 70 2.66 -8.58 5.04
N ARG A 71 3.83 -8.81 5.65
CA ARG A 71 4.85 -9.70 5.09
C ARG A 71 4.41 -11.16 5.19
N ARG A 72 4.64 -11.95 4.14
CA ARG A 72 4.30 -13.39 4.11
C ARG A 72 5.32 -14.24 4.89
N LYS A 73 5.51 -13.94 6.18
CA LYS A 73 6.38 -14.73 7.08
C LYS A 73 5.53 -15.64 7.94
N PHE A 74 5.44 -16.91 7.57
CA PHE A 74 4.68 -17.91 8.34
C PHE A 74 5.46 -18.42 9.55
N ASN A 75 4.75 -18.75 10.62
CA ASN A 75 5.25 -19.58 11.71
C ASN A 75 5.39 -21.03 11.22
N GLU A 76 6.00 -21.90 12.05
CA GLU A 76 6.24 -23.31 11.71
C GLU A 76 4.96 -24.11 11.40
N ASP A 77 3.79 -23.61 11.80
CA ASP A 77 2.48 -24.23 11.50
C ASP A 77 2.02 -24.06 10.04
N GLY A 78 2.67 -23.18 9.26
CA GLY A 78 2.32 -22.85 7.88
C GLY A 78 0.94 -22.18 7.71
N ARG A 79 0.34 -21.71 8.81
CA ARG A 79 -1.01 -21.12 8.86
C ARG A 79 -1.04 -19.72 9.46
N THR A 80 -0.31 -19.50 10.54
CA THR A 80 -0.27 -18.19 11.21
C THR A 80 0.96 -17.41 10.76
N LEU A 81 0.82 -16.09 10.63
CA LEU A 81 1.94 -15.22 10.31
C LEU A 81 2.68 -14.79 11.57
N VAL A 82 3.98 -14.53 11.42
CA VAL A 82 4.83 -13.94 12.46
C VAL A 82 4.26 -12.56 12.81
N GLU A 83 4.05 -12.30 14.10
CA GLU A 83 3.53 -11.01 14.57
C GLU A 83 4.55 -9.88 14.47
N GLY A 84 4.06 -8.64 14.41
CA GLY A 84 4.90 -7.43 14.53
C GLY A 84 5.92 -7.25 13.42
N THR A 85 5.68 -7.80 12.22
CA THR A 85 6.62 -7.71 11.08
C THR A 85 6.85 -6.30 10.56
N HIS A 86 6.01 -5.34 10.97
CA HIS A 86 6.10 -3.91 10.67
C HIS A 86 6.24 -3.03 11.91
N LEU A 87 6.55 -3.61 13.08
CA LEU A 87 6.57 -2.90 14.37
C LEU A 87 5.31 -2.04 14.57
N ASP A 88 5.46 -0.81 15.06
CA ASP A 88 4.36 0.11 15.34
C ASP A 88 3.98 1.01 14.15
N TYR A 89 4.54 0.79 12.95
CA TYR A 89 4.30 1.66 11.79
C TYR A 89 2.84 1.69 11.31
N PRO A 90 2.11 0.55 11.24
CA PRO A 90 0.69 0.59 10.92
C PRO A 90 -0.11 1.39 11.95
N GLU A 91 0.19 1.21 13.24
CA GLU A 91 -0.52 1.91 14.32
C GLU A 91 -0.23 3.42 14.30
N ALA A 92 1.02 3.82 14.05
CA ALA A 92 1.38 5.22 13.88
C ALA A 92 0.67 5.86 12.68
N MET A 93 0.49 5.15 11.56
CA MET A 93 -0.28 5.66 10.42
C MET A 93 -1.77 5.80 10.76
N ILE A 94 -2.35 4.82 11.46
CA ILE A 94 -3.76 4.84 11.88
C ILE A 94 -4.01 5.99 12.87
N GLU A 95 -3.11 6.22 13.82
CA GLU A 95 -3.19 7.34 14.76
C GLU A 95 -3.11 8.68 14.02
N LEU A 96 -2.16 8.84 13.09
CA LEU A 96 -2.06 10.03 12.26
C LEU A 96 -3.35 10.29 11.47
N GLY A 97 -3.91 9.25 10.83
CA GLY A 97 -5.15 9.40 10.07
C GLY A 97 -6.33 9.85 10.93
N LYS A 98 -6.44 9.33 12.16
CA LYS A 98 -7.44 9.80 13.13
C LYS A 98 -7.19 11.25 13.54
N ARG A 99 -5.95 11.61 13.88
CA ARG A 99 -5.56 12.95 14.31
C ARG A 99 -5.82 14.00 13.24
N GLU A 100 -5.45 13.68 12.00
CA GLU A 100 -5.58 14.59 10.87
C GLU A 100 -6.95 14.49 10.19
N ASN A 101 -7.84 13.58 10.61
CA ASN A 101 -9.11 13.31 9.91
C ASN A 101 -8.89 12.96 8.42
N VAL A 102 -7.99 12.02 8.17
CA VAL A 102 -7.68 11.44 6.85
C VAL A 102 -8.07 9.96 6.87
N PRO A 103 -8.80 9.44 5.87
CA PRO A 103 -9.12 8.02 5.81
C PRO A 103 -7.88 7.15 5.77
N VAL A 104 -7.95 6.02 6.48
CA VAL A 104 -6.89 5.00 6.51
C VAL A 104 -7.46 3.67 6.07
N ILE A 105 -6.91 3.12 5.00
CA ILE A 105 -7.13 1.74 4.58
C ILE A 105 -6.16 0.86 5.36
N ASP A 106 -6.66 0.06 6.30
CA ASP A 106 -5.83 -0.83 7.10
C ASP A 106 -5.51 -2.14 6.35
N LEU A 107 -4.74 -1.98 5.27
CA LEU A 107 -4.28 -3.09 4.43
C LEU A 107 -3.41 -4.07 5.22
N CYS A 108 -2.65 -3.62 6.21
CA CYS A 108 -1.84 -4.46 7.08
C CYS A 108 -2.70 -5.56 7.73
N THR A 109 -3.80 -5.17 8.37
CA THR A 109 -4.72 -6.12 9.02
C THR A 109 -5.45 -7.01 8.00
N SER A 110 -6.02 -6.42 6.95
CA SER A 110 -6.83 -7.18 5.98
C SER A 110 -5.98 -8.13 5.13
N SER A 111 -4.77 -7.74 4.73
CA SER A 111 -3.84 -8.61 4.01
C SER A 111 -3.34 -9.77 4.87
N LYS A 112 -3.06 -9.54 6.17
CA LYS A 112 -2.71 -10.61 7.11
C LYS A 112 -3.81 -11.68 7.14
N ALA A 113 -5.05 -11.26 7.37
CA ALA A 113 -6.20 -12.17 7.43
C ALA A 113 -6.37 -12.97 6.13
N LEU A 114 -6.23 -12.31 4.97
CA LEU A 114 -6.30 -12.98 3.67
C LEU A 114 -5.17 -14.00 3.48
N ILE A 115 -3.95 -13.66 3.87
CA ILE A 115 -2.81 -14.57 3.72
C ILE A 115 -2.97 -15.81 4.61
N GLU A 116 -3.36 -15.62 5.88
CA GLU A 116 -3.59 -16.71 6.83
C GLU A 116 -4.77 -17.62 6.41
N GLN A 117 -5.82 -17.04 5.82
CA GLN A 117 -6.95 -17.80 5.28
C GLN A 117 -6.53 -18.84 4.23
N PHE A 118 -5.60 -18.49 3.35
CA PHE A 118 -5.14 -19.37 2.28
C PHE A 118 -3.90 -20.20 2.67
N GLY A 119 -3.15 -19.74 3.66
CA GLY A 119 -1.98 -20.43 4.20
C GLY A 119 -0.75 -20.40 3.28
N GLU A 120 0.35 -20.98 3.77
CA GLU A 120 1.67 -20.83 3.16
C GLU A 120 1.70 -21.25 1.69
N LYS A 121 1.30 -22.48 1.38
CA LYS A 121 1.46 -23.04 0.02
C LYS A 121 0.65 -22.28 -1.03
N ALA A 122 -0.62 -21.95 -0.73
CA ALA A 122 -1.51 -21.32 -1.71
C ALA A 122 -1.14 -19.86 -1.97
N THR A 123 -0.55 -19.18 -0.99
CA THR A 123 -0.14 -17.76 -1.11
C THR A 123 1.23 -17.57 -1.76
N ARG A 124 2.03 -18.63 -1.96
CA ARG A 124 3.37 -18.53 -2.59
C ARG A 124 3.32 -17.80 -3.95
N LYS A 125 2.29 -18.08 -4.76
CA LYS A 125 2.08 -17.46 -6.09
C LYS A 125 1.68 -15.97 -6.06
N TRP A 126 1.37 -15.42 -4.89
CA TRP A 126 1.05 -13.99 -4.73
C TRP A 126 2.31 -13.16 -4.53
N PHE A 127 3.40 -13.77 -4.08
CA PHE A 127 4.66 -13.13 -3.76
C PHE A 127 5.74 -13.59 -4.72
N MET A 128 6.90 -12.92 -4.74
CA MET A 128 8.03 -13.17 -5.65
C MET A 128 8.79 -14.46 -5.29
N HIS A 129 8.06 -15.56 -5.27
CA HIS A 129 8.50 -16.94 -5.29
C HIS A 129 8.38 -17.46 -6.71
N VAL A 130 9.50 -17.42 -7.43
CA VAL A 130 9.58 -17.77 -8.84
C VAL A 130 10.77 -18.67 -9.08
N GLU A 131 10.56 -19.69 -9.91
CA GLU A 131 11.60 -20.61 -10.32
C GLU A 131 12.61 -19.92 -11.28
N PRO A 132 13.82 -20.50 -11.45
CA PRO A 132 14.79 -20.03 -12.43
C PRO A 132 14.22 -19.84 -13.83
N GLY A 133 14.67 -18.78 -14.51
CA GLY A 133 14.31 -18.50 -15.91
C GLY A 133 12.94 -17.86 -16.14
N ILE A 134 12.12 -17.63 -15.10
CA ILE A 134 10.81 -16.95 -15.25
C ILE A 134 10.97 -15.46 -15.57
N TYR A 135 11.89 -14.77 -14.87
CA TYR A 135 12.16 -13.35 -15.10
C TYR A 135 13.63 -13.14 -15.49
N PRO A 136 13.93 -12.37 -16.55
CA PRO A 136 15.32 -12.11 -16.97
C PRO A 136 16.19 -11.48 -15.88
N HIS A 137 15.60 -10.68 -14.99
CA HIS A 137 16.29 -10.05 -13.87
C HIS A 137 16.54 -11.00 -12.68
N PHE A 138 15.93 -12.18 -12.67
CA PHE A 138 16.09 -13.22 -11.65
C PHE A 138 16.42 -14.57 -12.33
N PRO A 139 17.61 -14.70 -12.96
CA PRO A 139 17.96 -15.89 -13.74
C PRO A 139 17.93 -17.17 -12.91
N ASP A 140 18.32 -17.10 -11.64
CA ASP A 140 18.32 -18.22 -10.68
C ASP A 140 17.01 -18.32 -9.87
N GLY A 141 15.97 -17.59 -10.29
CA GLY A 141 14.71 -17.49 -9.55
C GLY A 141 14.83 -16.53 -8.37
N LYS A 142 13.79 -16.52 -7.54
CA LYS A 142 13.72 -15.69 -6.33
C LYS A 142 12.73 -16.29 -5.35
N GLU A 143 13.03 -16.19 -4.06
CA GLU A 143 12.09 -16.42 -2.98
C GLU A 143 12.05 -15.18 -2.10
N ASP A 144 10.89 -14.54 -2.03
CA ASP A 144 10.73 -13.23 -1.41
C ASP A 144 9.29 -13.04 -0.93
N ASP A 145 9.15 -12.82 0.37
CA ASP A 145 7.87 -12.69 1.08
C ASP A 145 7.39 -11.25 1.26
N THR A 146 7.99 -10.31 0.53
CA THR A 146 7.64 -8.88 0.56
C THR A 146 7.11 -8.39 -0.79
N HIS A 147 7.77 -8.77 -1.89
CA HIS A 147 7.39 -8.27 -3.22
C HIS A 147 6.32 -9.16 -3.86
N LEU A 148 5.37 -8.53 -4.55
CA LEU A 148 4.22 -9.21 -5.12
C LEU A 148 4.45 -9.64 -6.57
N GLN A 149 3.84 -10.76 -6.95
CA GLN A 149 3.52 -11.08 -8.34
C GLN A 149 2.20 -10.42 -8.74
N TYR A 150 1.86 -10.44 -10.03
CA TYR A 150 0.61 -9.86 -10.55
C TYR A 150 -0.64 -10.37 -9.81
N GLU A 151 -0.76 -11.68 -9.59
CA GLU A 151 -1.91 -12.24 -8.87
C GLU A 151 -2.04 -11.66 -7.44
N GLY A 152 -0.91 -11.49 -6.75
CA GLY A 152 -0.89 -10.87 -5.43
C GLY A 152 -1.31 -9.41 -5.50
N ALA A 153 -0.70 -8.63 -6.39
CA ALA A 153 -1.03 -7.22 -6.58
C ALA A 153 -2.53 -7.02 -6.86
N TYR A 154 -3.12 -7.84 -7.73
CA TYR A 154 -4.54 -7.83 -8.00
C TYR A 154 -5.37 -8.11 -6.73
N ARG A 155 -5.08 -9.20 -6.01
CA ARG A 155 -5.84 -9.55 -4.79
C ARG A 155 -5.77 -8.49 -3.70
N PHE A 156 -4.60 -7.92 -3.47
CA PHE A 156 -4.45 -6.89 -2.44
C PHE A 156 -5.04 -5.55 -2.88
N SER A 157 -5.08 -5.24 -4.18
CA SER A 157 -5.85 -4.09 -4.68
C SER A 157 -7.35 -4.27 -4.50
N GLN A 158 -7.88 -5.50 -4.54
CA GLN A 158 -9.29 -5.75 -4.24
C GLN A 158 -9.63 -5.39 -2.79
N LEU A 159 -8.74 -5.72 -1.83
CA LEU A 159 -8.94 -5.31 -0.43
C LEU A 159 -8.98 -3.78 -0.28
N ILE A 160 -8.07 -3.06 -0.95
CA ILE A 160 -8.07 -1.59 -0.95
C ILE A 160 -9.37 -1.05 -1.53
N ALA A 161 -9.82 -1.59 -2.66
CA ALA A 161 -11.06 -1.18 -3.32
C ALA A 161 -12.30 -1.43 -2.45
N GLU A 162 -12.37 -2.59 -1.80
CA GLU A 162 -13.45 -2.93 -0.87
C GLU A 162 -13.51 -1.98 0.31
N ASP A 163 -12.37 -1.62 0.90
CA ASP A 163 -12.31 -0.69 2.02
C ASP A 163 -12.63 0.74 1.59
N MET A 164 -12.19 1.17 0.40
CA MET A 164 -12.58 2.47 -0.16
C MET A 164 -14.09 2.57 -0.40
N LYS A 165 -14.72 1.51 -0.91
CA LYS A 165 -16.19 1.46 -1.05
C LYS A 165 -16.92 1.61 0.28
N LYS A 166 -16.36 1.05 1.38
CA LYS A 166 -16.94 1.19 2.73
C LYS A 166 -16.82 2.62 3.28
N LEU A 167 -15.84 3.42 2.84
CA LEU A 167 -15.71 4.83 3.23
C LEU A 167 -16.88 5.69 2.72
N GLY A 168 -17.47 5.31 1.56
CA GLY A 168 -18.62 6.01 0.98
C GLY A 168 -18.26 7.36 0.34
N GLY A 169 -19.29 8.04 -0.19
CA GLY A 169 -19.15 9.33 -0.87
C GLY A 169 -18.10 9.29 -1.99
N VAL A 170 -17.29 10.34 -2.07
CA VAL A 170 -16.25 10.49 -3.11
C VAL A 170 -15.29 9.29 -3.19
N TYR A 171 -15.05 8.57 -2.09
CA TYR A 171 -14.16 7.41 -2.06
C TYR A 171 -14.79 6.17 -2.71
N ALA A 172 -16.11 5.99 -2.55
CA ALA A 172 -16.84 4.91 -3.18
C ALA A 172 -17.14 5.21 -4.65
N ASP A 173 -17.39 6.48 -4.98
CA ASP A 173 -17.71 6.95 -6.34
C ASP A 173 -16.53 6.80 -7.31
N LEU A 174 -15.30 6.58 -6.81
CA LEU A 174 -14.13 6.25 -7.63
C LEU A 174 -14.29 4.92 -8.38
N PHE A 175 -15.11 4.01 -7.87
CA PHE A 175 -15.29 2.68 -8.46
C PHE A 175 -16.55 2.65 -9.32
N ILE A 176 -16.33 2.49 -10.61
CA ILE A 176 -17.40 2.27 -11.58
C ILE A 176 -17.96 0.86 -11.36
N ASP A 177 -19.29 0.72 -11.49
CA ASP A 177 -19.93 -0.58 -11.55
C ASP A 177 -19.47 -1.25 -12.87
N PRO A 178 -18.78 -2.41 -12.84
CA PRO A 178 -18.34 -3.06 -14.07
C PRO A 178 -19.49 -3.45 -15.00
N ASP A 179 -20.73 -3.49 -14.50
CA ASP A 179 -21.94 -3.72 -15.30
C ASP A 179 -22.59 -2.42 -15.81
N SER A 180 -21.99 -1.25 -15.54
CA SER A 180 -22.48 0.05 -16.00
C SER A 180 -21.82 0.49 -17.33
N ASP A 181 -22.63 1.01 -18.25
CA ASP A 181 -22.23 1.52 -19.58
C ASP A 181 -21.43 2.84 -19.49
N TYR A 182 -20.30 2.85 -18.77
CA TYR A 182 -19.38 3.99 -18.66
C TYR A 182 -17.98 3.66 -19.15
N GLU A 183 -17.84 2.86 -20.20
CA GLU A 183 -16.62 2.94 -21.01
C GLU A 183 -16.63 4.30 -21.73
N ASP A 184 -16.00 5.31 -21.13
CA ASP A 184 -15.63 6.52 -21.85
C ASP A 184 -14.48 6.16 -22.81
N PRO A 185 -14.72 6.10 -24.13
CA PRO A 185 -13.68 5.74 -25.09
C PRO A 185 -12.51 6.73 -25.08
N ALA A 186 -12.71 7.94 -24.53
CA ALA A 186 -11.65 8.93 -24.37
C ALA A 186 -10.65 8.60 -23.24
N MET A 187 -11.00 7.71 -22.32
CA MET A 187 -10.11 7.23 -21.23
C MET A 187 -9.30 5.99 -21.63
N LEU A 188 -9.62 5.38 -22.77
CA LEU A 188 -8.88 4.27 -23.38
C LEU A 188 -7.83 4.82 -24.35
N ILE A 189 -6.84 5.56 -23.84
CA ILE A 189 -5.68 5.96 -24.63
C ILE A 189 -4.53 5.00 -24.29
N ASP A 190 -4.11 4.25 -25.31
CA ASP A 190 -2.90 3.41 -25.33
C ASP A 190 -1.62 4.28 -25.37
#